data_AF-A0AAU7J0X3-F1
#
_entry.id   AF-A0AAU7J0X3-F1
#
_cell.length_a   1.000
_cell.length_b   1.000
_cell.length_c   1.000
_cell.angle_alpha   90.00
_cell.angle_beta   90.00
_cell.angle_gamma   90.00
#
_symmetry.space_group_name_H-M   'P 1'
#
loop_
_entity.id
_entity.type
_entity.pdbx_description
1 polymer ?
#
loop_
_entity_poly.entity_id
_entity_poly.type
_entity_poly.pdbx_seq_one_letter_code
_entity_poly.pdbx_strand_id
1 'polypeptide(L)'
;MKRIFHFLFFLMLYTLSTHSWAAGCIDKTMNVTFTVPEITVPYGTSTGAKIWDSSYLTDSAGVNTTCGTSVFNSIADYGNDTGLTTAEGCHIYSTNVKGIGYVITFGPISARYCNEFAPPNSVSGSWPTFTNDREMALYITEKPESGTLYNGQYTHLKVEKTGDIIFNYLVSGGVIHATQCLLDNSNVQAKLGDISSNVFKGVGSASDSYDFKIGLTCDGHSNISITLNAEKSGETSDPTVIALTNTGANDTAKGIGVQILYNSQPIKLEESIPLISTEGGSQELLTFSARYYQTQEKIIPGEANSTATLDITYQ
;
A
#
# COMPACT_ATOMS: atom_id res chain seq x y z
N MET A 1 -18.57 -69.17 45.54
CA MET A 1 -19.15 -67.80 45.47
C MET A 1 -18.21 -66.75 44.86
N LYS A 2 -16.90 -66.70 45.16
CA LYS A 2 -15.97 -65.68 44.61
C LYS A 2 -15.83 -65.61 43.08
N ARG A 3 -15.96 -66.74 42.36
CA ARG A 3 -15.82 -66.79 40.89
C ARG A 3 -17.05 -66.26 40.12
N ILE A 4 -18.25 -66.41 40.69
CA ILE A 4 -19.50 -65.88 40.09
C ILE A 4 -19.56 -64.36 40.23
N PHE A 5 -19.03 -63.82 41.34
CA PHE A 5 -18.98 -62.38 41.57
C PHE A 5 -18.03 -61.66 40.58
N HIS A 6 -16.90 -62.26 40.23
CA HIS A 6 -15.99 -61.71 39.22
C HIS A 6 -16.58 -61.76 37.80
N PHE A 7 -17.35 -62.81 37.48
CA PHE A 7 -18.00 -62.94 36.18
C PHE A 7 -19.13 -61.92 36.00
N LEU A 8 -19.93 -61.68 37.05
CA LEU A 8 -20.96 -60.64 37.06
C LEU A 8 -20.37 -59.23 37.01
N PHE A 9 -19.24 -58.98 37.68
CA PHE A 9 -18.56 -57.69 37.62
C PHE A 9 -17.99 -57.37 36.23
N PHE A 10 -17.44 -58.38 35.53
CA PHE A 10 -16.98 -58.22 34.14
C PHE A 10 -18.12 -58.04 33.14
N LEU A 11 -19.28 -58.68 33.36
CA LEU A 11 -20.46 -58.49 32.52
C LEU A 11 -21.06 -57.08 32.68
N MET A 12 -20.99 -56.51 33.90
CA MET A 12 -21.45 -55.15 34.19
C MET A 12 -20.55 -54.07 33.56
N LEU A 13 -19.24 -54.33 33.48
CA LEU A 13 -18.28 -53.46 32.78
C LEU A 13 -18.46 -53.48 31.25
N TYR A 14 -18.94 -54.58 30.67
CA TYR A 14 -19.26 -54.68 29.24
C TYR A 14 -20.55 -53.94 28.85
N THR A 15 -21.50 -53.77 29.78
CA THR A 15 -22.74 -53.00 29.54
C THR A 15 -22.60 -51.49 29.79
N LEU A 16 -21.49 -51.06 30.40
CA LEU A 16 -21.18 -49.65 30.66
C LEU A 16 -20.34 -49.00 29.55
N SER A 17 -19.98 -49.72 28.49
CA SER A 17 -19.43 -49.10 27.28
C SER A 17 -20.55 -48.46 26.46
N THR A 18 -21.15 -47.39 27.01
CA THR A 18 -21.93 -46.46 26.20
C THR A 18 -21.02 -45.95 25.11
N HIS A 19 -21.46 -46.10 23.86
CA HIS A 19 -20.72 -45.67 22.68
C HIS A 19 -20.42 -44.17 22.84
N SER A 20 -19.15 -43.81 23.04
CA SER A 20 -18.74 -42.42 22.95
C SER A 20 -18.70 -42.06 21.48
N TRP A 21 -19.80 -41.52 20.95
CA TRP A 21 -19.80 -40.92 19.62
C TRP A 21 -19.01 -39.62 19.73
N ALA A 22 -17.84 -39.56 19.08
CA ALA A 22 -17.24 -38.29 18.73
C ALA A 22 -18.11 -37.67 17.62
N ALA A 23 -19.25 -37.10 18.00
CA ALA A 23 -20.17 -36.47 17.07
C ALA A 23 -19.62 -35.08 16.73
N GLY A 24 -18.77 -35.01 15.70
CA GLY A 24 -18.54 -33.75 14.99
C GLY A 24 -19.88 -33.23 14.47
N CYS A 25 -20.09 -31.93 14.59
CA CYS A 25 -21.36 -31.26 14.32
C CYS A 25 -21.57 -30.97 12.82
N ILE A 26 -20.54 -31.17 12.00
CA ILE A 26 -20.49 -30.90 10.56
C ILE A 26 -20.22 -32.21 9.78
N ASP A 27 -20.71 -32.31 8.55
CA ASP A 27 -20.40 -33.44 7.65
C ASP A 27 -19.01 -33.35 7.02
N LYS A 28 -18.53 -32.13 6.78
CA LYS A 28 -17.19 -31.82 6.26
C LYS A 28 -16.81 -30.37 6.57
N THR A 29 -15.50 -30.11 6.62
CA THR A 29 -14.96 -28.75 6.51
C THR A 29 -14.74 -28.41 5.03
N MET A 30 -15.06 -27.19 4.60
CA MET A 30 -14.79 -26.72 3.24
C MET A 30 -13.73 -25.63 3.21
N ASN A 31 -12.82 -25.73 2.24
CA ASN A 31 -11.81 -24.72 1.97
C ASN A 31 -12.27 -23.83 0.83
N VAL A 32 -12.25 -22.53 1.05
CA VAL A 32 -12.69 -21.49 0.13
C VAL A 32 -11.50 -20.62 -0.17
N THR A 33 -11.10 -20.50 -1.43
CA THR A 33 -9.91 -19.72 -1.79
C THR A 33 -10.32 -18.45 -2.54
N PHE A 34 -9.83 -17.31 -2.05
CA PHE A 34 -9.82 -16.04 -2.77
C PHE A 34 -8.53 -15.93 -3.57
N THR A 35 -8.65 -15.70 -4.87
CA THR A 35 -7.49 -15.42 -5.74
C THR A 35 -7.36 -13.91 -5.86
N VAL A 36 -6.31 -13.34 -5.26
CA VAL A 36 -6.06 -11.90 -5.28
C VAL A 36 -5.14 -11.58 -6.46
N PRO A 37 -5.49 -10.63 -7.34
CA PRO A 37 -4.63 -10.22 -8.44
C PRO A 37 -3.46 -9.35 -7.96
N GLU A 38 -2.60 -8.92 -8.89
CA GLU A 38 -1.69 -7.81 -8.63
C GLU A 38 -2.49 -6.51 -8.49
N ILE A 39 -2.14 -5.69 -7.50
CA ILE A 39 -2.83 -4.44 -7.16
C ILE A 39 -1.79 -3.34 -7.05
N THR A 40 -1.96 -2.30 -7.87
CA THR A 40 -1.18 -1.06 -7.77
C THR A 40 -1.95 -0.06 -6.90
N VAL A 41 -1.34 0.36 -5.80
CA VAL A 41 -1.89 1.36 -4.88
C VAL A 41 -1.28 2.72 -5.21
N PRO A 42 -2.08 3.71 -5.67
CA PRO A 42 -1.59 5.04 -5.98
C PRO A 42 -1.01 5.76 -4.76
N TYR A 43 0.03 6.58 -4.98
CA TYR A 43 0.54 7.52 -3.98
C TYR A 43 -0.58 8.39 -3.39
N GLY A 44 -0.57 8.55 -2.07
CA GLY A 44 -1.54 9.42 -1.38
C GLY A 44 -2.93 8.82 -1.21
N THR A 45 -3.14 7.55 -1.54
CA THR A 45 -4.38 6.84 -1.21
C THR A 45 -4.64 6.91 0.30
N SER A 46 -5.80 7.43 0.69
CA SER A 46 -6.14 7.70 2.09
C SER A 46 -6.35 6.42 2.89
N THR A 47 -5.97 6.43 4.17
CA THR A 47 -6.37 5.40 5.14
C THR A 47 -7.89 5.19 5.13
N GLY A 48 -8.30 3.92 5.15
CA GLY A 48 -9.70 3.49 5.05
C GLY A 48 -10.21 3.28 3.62
N ALA A 49 -9.43 3.63 2.59
CA ALA A 49 -9.84 3.39 1.20
C ALA A 49 -9.86 1.90 0.87
N LYS A 50 -10.93 1.43 0.22
CA LYS A 50 -10.99 0.09 -0.39
C LYS A 50 -10.20 0.10 -1.69
N ILE A 51 -9.23 -0.81 -1.82
CA ILE A 51 -8.35 -0.91 -2.99
C ILE A 51 -8.68 -2.09 -3.90
N TRP A 52 -9.39 -3.10 -3.38
CA TRP A 52 -9.79 -4.26 -4.14
C TRP A 52 -10.95 -4.99 -3.44
N ASP A 53 -11.79 -5.67 -4.21
CA ASP A 53 -12.69 -6.71 -3.72
C ASP A 53 -12.80 -7.89 -4.69
N SER A 54 -13.14 -9.06 -4.15
CA SER A 54 -13.29 -10.30 -4.92
C SER A 54 -14.54 -10.33 -5.79
N SER A 55 -15.34 -9.26 -5.79
CA SER A 55 -16.78 -9.32 -6.04
C SER A 55 -17.50 -10.29 -5.11
N TYR A 56 -18.83 -10.23 -5.13
CA TYR A 56 -19.66 -11.12 -4.35
C TYR A 56 -19.70 -12.53 -4.98
N LEU A 57 -19.36 -13.53 -4.18
CA LEU A 57 -19.29 -14.92 -4.62
C LEU A 57 -20.39 -15.74 -3.94
N THR A 58 -21.19 -16.44 -4.75
CA THR A 58 -22.19 -17.41 -4.29
C THR A 58 -21.72 -18.83 -4.60
N ASP A 59 -22.06 -19.78 -3.74
CA ASP A 59 -21.85 -21.21 -4.02
C ASP A 59 -23.09 -22.01 -3.62
N SER A 60 -23.47 -22.96 -4.48
CA SER A 60 -24.55 -23.90 -4.22
C SER A 60 -24.11 -25.09 -3.36
N ALA A 61 -22.80 -25.34 -3.26
CA ALA A 61 -22.24 -26.31 -2.34
C ALA A 61 -22.23 -25.74 -0.91
N GLY A 62 -22.92 -26.42 0.01
CA GLY A 62 -22.97 -26.06 1.42
C GLY A 62 -22.38 -27.11 2.36
N VAL A 63 -22.26 -26.75 3.63
CA VAL A 63 -21.92 -27.66 4.73
C VAL A 63 -23.18 -27.98 5.51
N ASN A 64 -23.43 -29.28 5.74
CA ASN A 64 -24.57 -29.72 6.52
C ASN A 64 -24.17 -29.88 7.99
N THR A 65 -25.07 -29.47 8.89
CA THR A 65 -24.84 -29.63 10.33
C THR A 65 -25.90 -30.47 11.03
N THR A 66 -25.46 -31.29 11.98
CA THR A 66 -26.29 -32.28 12.70
C THR A 66 -26.20 -32.12 14.21
N CYS A 67 -26.19 -30.88 14.68
CA CYS A 67 -26.15 -30.60 16.11
C CYS A 67 -27.55 -30.77 16.73
N GLY A 68 -27.68 -31.58 17.77
CA GLY A 68 -28.96 -31.82 18.48
C GLY A 68 -29.48 -30.62 19.30
N THR A 69 -28.86 -29.45 19.23
CA THR A 69 -29.21 -28.21 19.95
C THR A 69 -28.81 -26.98 19.13
N SER A 70 -29.33 -25.80 19.47
CA SER A 70 -28.91 -24.53 18.89
C SER A 70 -27.39 -24.35 18.89
N VAL A 71 -26.86 -24.05 17.70
CA VAL A 71 -25.45 -23.75 17.46
C VAL A 71 -25.30 -22.28 17.11
N PHE A 72 -24.37 -21.63 17.79
CA PHE A 72 -23.86 -20.31 17.43
C PHE A 72 -22.62 -20.51 16.57
N ASN A 73 -22.45 -19.65 15.58
CA ASN A 73 -21.26 -19.63 14.75
C ASN A 73 -20.40 -18.44 15.18
N SER A 74 -19.09 -18.62 15.17
CA SER A 74 -18.14 -17.54 15.39
C SER A 74 -17.16 -17.45 14.24
N ILE A 75 -16.71 -16.22 13.99
CA ILE A 75 -15.68 -15.90 13.01
C ILE A 75 -14.38 -15.72 13.80
N ALA A 76 -13.28 -16.23 13.27
CA ALA A 76 -11.96 -15.92 13.78
C ALA A 76 -11.03 -15.52 12.63
N ASP A 77 -10.57 -14.28 12.70
CA ASP A 77 -9.61 -13.67 11.79
C ASP A 77 -8.19 -13.85 12.35
N TYR A 78 -7.22 -14.11 11.45
CA TYR A 78 -5.82 -14.31 11.84
C TYR A 78 -4.97 -13.04 11.83
N GLY A 79 -5.46 -11.96 11.22
CA GLY A 79 -4.87 -10.63 11.34
C GLY A 79 -5.12 -10.01 12.71
N ASN A 80 -4.32 -9.00 13.08
CA ASN A 80 -4.64 -8.15 14.22
C ASN A 80 -5.68 -7.12 13.80
N ASP A 81 -6.62 -6.80 14.70
CA ASP A 81 -7.53 -5.68 14.47
C ASP A 81 -6.72 -4.37 14.36
N THR A 82 -6.88 -3.66 13.26
CA THR A 82 -6.19 -2.39 13.00
C THR A 82 -6.82 -1.21 13.74
N GLY A 83 -8.00 -1.40 14.34
CA GLY A 83 -8.81 -0.35 14.96
C GLY A 83 -9.60 0.50 13.95
N LEU A 84 -9.51 0.18 12.65
CA LEU A 84 -10.29 0.81 11.59
C LEU A 84 -11.53 0.00 11.29
N THR A 85 -12.61 0.70 10.91
CA THR A 85 -13.87 0.08 10.50
C THR A 85 -14.30 0.54 9.11
N THR A 86 -14.90 -0.34 8.32
CA THR A 86 -15.56 0.01 7.06
C THR A 86 -16.81 0.86 7.31
N ALA A 87 -17.42 1.39 6.26
CA ALA A 87 -18.69 2.13 6.34
C ALA A 87 -19.82 1.27 6.93
N GLU A 88 -19.77 -0.05 6.73
CA GLU A 88 -20.70 -1.04 7.25
C GLU A 88 -20.40 -1.46 8.70
N GLY A 89 -19.35 -0.91 9.32
CA GLY A 89 -18.93 -1.26 10.67
C GLY A 89 -18.10 -2.54 10.77
N CYS A 90 -17.54 -3.04 9.66
CA CYS A 90 -16.64 -4.18 9.69
C CYS A 90 -15.25 -3.76 10.15
N HIS A 91 -14.68 -4.44 11.14
CA HIS A 91 -13.30 -4.24 11.57
C HIS A 91 -12.34 -4.71 10.48
N ILE A 92 -11.30 -3.92 10.23
CA ILE A 92 -10.27 -4.21 9.23
C ILE A 92 -9.12 -4.92 9.94
N TYR A 93 -8.81 -6.14 9.51
CA TYR A 93 -7.73 -6.95 10.09
C TYR A 93 -6.45 -6.83 9.26
N SER A 94 -5.29 -6.81 9.91
CA SER A 94 -3.99 -6.63 9.25
C SER A 94 -3.63 -7.83 8.37
N THR A 95 -3.09 -7.59 7.18
CA THR A 95 -2.37 -8.62 6.41
C THR A 95 -0.89 -8.68 6.83
N ASN A 96 -0.09 -9.52 6.16
CA ASN A 96 1.37 -9.51 6.29
C ASN A 96 2.05 -8.36 5.52
N VAL A 97 1.34 -7.69 4.61
CA VAL A 97 1.85 -6.53 3.88
C VAL A 97 1.47 -5.27 4.67
N LYS A 98 2.48 -4.51 5.06
CA LYS A 98 2.28 -3.33 5.90
C LYS A 98 1.41 -2.27 5.21
N GLY A 99 0.51 -1.65 5.97
CA GLY A 99 -0.48 -0.72 5.45
C GLY A 99 -1.63 -1.35 4.66
N ILE A 100 -1.67 -2.68 4.52
CA ILE A 100 -2.76 -3.40 3.86
C ILE A 100 -3.52 -4.25 4.88
N GLY A 101 -4.82 -4.01 4.96
CA GLY A 101 -5.77 -4.79 5.76
C GLY A 101 -6.82 -5.48 4.89
N TYR A 102 -7.53 -6.43 5.48
CA TYR A 102 -8.58 -7.19 4.82
C TYR A 102 -9.87 -7.23 5.66
N VAL A 103 -10.97 -7.42 4.96
CA VAL A 103 -12.29 -7.74 5.54
C VAL A 103 -12.88 -8.87 4.73
N ILE A 104 -13.44 -9.87 5.41
CA ILE A 104 -14.27 -10.90 4.77
C ILE A 104 -15.69 -10.74 5.30
N THR A 105 -16.62 -10.54 4.36
CA THR A 105 -18.05 -10.47 4.66
C THR A 105 -18.73 -11.77 4.23
N PHE A 106 -19.73 -12.18 4.99
CA PHE A 106 -20.46 -13.45 4.84
C PHE A 106 -21.96 -13.19 4.73
N GLY A 107 -22.68 -14.13 4.12
CA GLY A 107 -24.14 -14.10 4.04
C GLY A 107 -24.68 -13.36 2.81
N PRO A 108 -26.03 -13.36 2.64
CA PRO A 108 -26.69 -12.80 1.46
C PRO A 108 -26.38 -11.31 1.29
N ILE A 109 -26.43 -10.80 0.06
CA ILE A 109 -26.24 -9.35 -0.23
C ILE A 109 -27.15 -8.46 0.64
N SER A 110 -28.36 -8.93 0.94
CA SER A 110 -29.33 -8.23 1.78
C SER A 110 -29.02 -8.23 3.28
N ALA A 111 -28.10 -9.09 3.74
CA ALA A 111 -27.66 -9.18 5.12
C ALA A 111 -26.23 -9.73 5.19
N ARG A 112 -25.25 -8.83 5.02
CA ARG A 112 -23.82 -9.12 5.12
C ARG A 112 -23.37 -9.05 6.58
N TYR A 113 -22.51 -9.98 6.98
CA TYR A 113 -21.98 -10.11 8.34
C TYR A 113 -20.45 -10.16 8.32
N CYS A 114 -19.80 -9.64 9.36
CA CYS A 114 -18.33 -9.57 9.50
C CYS A 114 -17.94 -9.49 10.99
N ASN A 115 -16.66 -9.76 11.29
CA ASN A 115 -16.00 -9.73 12.62
C ASN A 115 -16.58 -10.67 13.67
N GLU A 116 -17.84 -10.49 14.05
CA GLU A 116 -18.57 -11.33 14.98
C GLU A 116 -19.90 -11.69 14.33
N PHE A 117 -20.07 -12.98 14.05
CA PHE A 117 -21.37 -13.51 13.69
C PHE A 117 -22.18 -13.61 14.99
N ALA A 118 -22.93 -12.58 15.35
CA ALA A 118 -24.06 -12.70 16.28
C ALA A 118 -25.35 -12.81 15.45
N PRO A 119 -25.70 -14.00 14.91
CA PRO A 119 -26.98 -14.13 14.27
C PRO A 119 -28.05 -14.07 15.37
N PRO A 120 -29.22 -13.47 15.12
CA PRO A 120 -30.40 -13.61 15.97
C PRO A 120 -30.93 -15.06 16.03
N ASN A 121 -30.26 -16.02 15.38
CA ASN A 121 -30.83 -17.29 15.01
C ASN A 121 -30.12 -18.40 15.77
N SER A 122 -30.59 -18.66 16.99
CA SER A 122 -30.45 -19.98 17.60
C SER A 122 -31.08 -21.01 16.66
N VAL A 123 -30.29 -21.71 15.85
CA VAL A 123 -30.86 -22.72 14.95
C VAL A 123 -31.21 -23.97 15.77
N SER A 124 -32.42 -24.02 16.31
CA SER A 124 -32.94 -25.21 16.98
C SER A 124 -33.51 -26.18 15.94
N GLY A 125 -32.83 -27.29 15.67
CA GLY A 125 -33.32 -28.37 14.80
C GLY A 125 -32.30 -28.85 13.75
N SER A 126 -32.49 -30.09 13.30
CA SER A 126 -31.57 -30.82 12.41
C SER A 126 -31.50 -30.25 10.98
N TRP A 127 -30.28 -30.21 10.43
CA TRP A 127 -29.87 -29.97 9.02
C TRP A 127 -30.03 -28.55 8.43
N PRO A 128 -29.57 -27.44 9.06
CA PRO A 128 -29.34 -26.23 8.29
C PRO A 128 -28.11 -26.44 7.38
N THR A 129 -28.30 -26.28 6.07
CA THR A 129 -27.21 -26.21 5.09
C THR A 129 -26.67 -24.79 5.07
N PHE A 130 -25.39 -24.61 5.40
CA PHE A 130 -24.73 -23.32 5.29
C PHE A 130 -24.26 -23.10 3.86
N THR A 131 -24.80 -22.09 3.19
CA THR A 131 -24.27 -21.61 1.91
C THR A 131 -23.06 -20.72 2.14
N ASN A 132 -22.18 -20.64 1.14
CA ASN A 132 -20.93 -19.91 1.22
C ASN A 132 -20.99 -18.64 0.38
N ASP A 133 -21.92 -17.77 0.76
CA ASP A 133 -22.03 -16.44 0.21
C ASP A 133 -21.02 -15.53 0.91
N ARG A 134 -20.08 -14.94 0.14
CA ARG A 134 -18.96 -14.18 0.72
C ARG A 134 -18.37 -13.15 -0.24
N GLU A 135 -17.68 -12.17 0.32
CA GLU A 135 -16.82 -11.23 -0.39
C GLU A 135 -15.60 -10.93 0.48
N MET A 136 -14.42 -10.92 -0.14
CA MET A 136 -13.20 -10.40 0.48
C MET A 136 -12.89 -9.04 -0.12
N ALA A 137 -12.51 -8.08 0.73
CA ALA A 137 -12.04 -6.76 0.31
C ALA A 137 -10.73 -6.40 1.02
N LEU A 138 -9.90 -5.63 0.32
CA LEU A 138 -8.63 -5.10 0.83
C LEU A 138 -8.72 -3.59 1.01
N TYR A 139 -8.08 -3.09 2.07
CA TYR A 139 -8.15 -1.69 2.48
C TYR A 139 -6.77 -1.14 2.87
N ILE A 140 -6.60 0.18 2.71
CA ILE A 140 -5.45 0.90 3.26
C ILE A 140 -5.65 1.12 4.75
N THR A 141 -4.69 0.67 5.56
CA THR A 141 -4.73 0.80 7.03
C THR A 141 -3.76 1.86 7.55
N GLU A 142 -2.66 2.06 6.85
CA GLU A 142 -1.67 3.11 7.08
C GLU A 142 -0.90 3.31 5.78
N LYS A 143 0.27 3.94 5.81
CA LYS A 143 1.15 4.06 4.64
C LYS A 143 1.48 2.67 4.08
N PRO A 144 1.02 2.31 2.86
CA PRO A 144 1.21 0.97 2.31
C PRO A 144 2.64 0.76 1.86
N GLU A 145 3.15 -0.46 1.99
CA GLU A 145 4.45 -0.89 1.46
C GLU A 145 4.23 -1.96 0.38
N SER A 146 5.16 -2.05 -0.58
CA SER A 146 5.10 -3.10 -1.60
C SER A 146 5.40 -4.47 -0.99
N GLY A 147 4.70 -5.51 -1.44
CA GLY A 147 4.90 -6.86 -0.93
C GLY A 147 3.92 -7.88 -1.47
N THR A 148 4.18 -9.16 -1.21
CA THR A 148 3.29 -10.26 -1.59
C THR A 148 2.47 -10.70 -0.38
N LEU A 149 1.16 -10.85 -0.56
CA LEU A 149 0.28 -11.41 0.46
C LEU A 149 0.68 -12.86 0.76
N TYR A 150 0.56 -13.25 2.02
CA TYR A 150 0.80 -14.63 2.42
C TYR A 150 -0.26 -15.54 1.79
N ASN A 151 0.20 -16.63 1.16
CA ASN A 151 -0.71 -17.67 0.71
C ASN A 151 -1.09 -18.57 1.89
N GLY A 152 -2.37 -18.63 2.22
CA GLY A 152 -2.86 -19.47 3.31
C GLY A 152 -4.12 -18.90 3.94
N GLN A 153 -4.36 -19.27 5.19
CA GLN A 153 -5.63 -19.00 5.85
C GLN A 153 -5.68 -17.61 6.48
N TYR A 154 -6.76 -16.88 6.22
CA TYR A 154 -7.00 -15.52 6.72
C TYR A 154 -8.14 -15.50 7.74
N THR A 155 -9.17 -16.32 7.53
CA THR A 155 -10.33 -16.40 8.42
C THR A 155 -10.85 -17.84 8.48
N HIS A 156 -11.52 -18.19 9.57
CA HIS A 156 -12.42 -19.35 9.58
C HIS A 156 -13.77 -19.04 10.20
N LEU A 157 -14.78 -19.77 9.73
CA LEU A 157 -16.07 -19.88 10.39
C LEU A 157 -16.13 -21.20 11.14
N LYS A 158 -16.43 -21.16 12.44
CA LYS A 158 -16.58 -22.36 13.27
C LYS A 158 -17.91 -22.39 14.00
N VAL A 159 -18.34 -23.58 14.35
CA VAL A 159 -19.38 -23.82 15.34
C VAL A 159 -18.79 -23.50 16.72
N GLU A 160 -19.32 -22.49 17.42
CA GLU A 160 -18.78 -22.02 18.70
C GLU A 160 -18.82 -23.12 19.78
N LYS A 161 -19.92 -23.89 19.82
CA LYS A 161 -20.14 -24.91 20.86
C LYS A 161 -19.20 -26.11 20.75
N THR A 162 -18.88 -26.56 19.54
CA THR A 162 -18.05 -27.75 19.32
C THR A 162 -16.62 -27.43 18.89
N GLY A 163 -16.39 -26.22 18.38
CA GLY A 163 -15.12 -25.82 17.76
C GLY A 163 -14.95 -26.34 16.32
N ASP A 164 -15.93 -27.04 15.77
CA ASP A 164 -15.83 -27.59 14.41
C ASP A 164 -15.75 -26.46 13.37
N ILE A 165 -14.74 -26.53 12.51
CA ILE A 165 -14.54 -25.53 11.46
C ILE A 165 -15.45 -25.85 10.27
N ILE A 166 -16.38 -24.95 9.96
CA ILE A 166 -17.29 -25.07 8.82
C ILE A 166 -16.55 -24.68 7.54
N PHE A 167 -15.94 -23.50 7.54
CA PHE A 167 -15.23 -22.95 6.39
C PHE A 167 -13.84 -22.43 6.79
N ASN A 168 -12.84 -22.78 5.99
CA ASN A 168 -11.55 -22.09 5.96
C ASN A 168 -11.51 -21.13 4.78
N TYR A 169 -11.25 -19.86 5.04
CA TYR A 169 -11.06 -18.85 4.00
C TYR A 169 -9.57 -18.63 3.77
N LEU A 170 -9.14 -19.03 2.59
CA LEU A 170 -7.76 -19.04 2.13
C LEU A 170 -7.54 -17.90 1.13
N VAL A 171 -6.35 -17.33 1.11
CA VAL A 171 -5.88 -16.38 0.11
C VAL A 171 -4.79 -17.05 -0.70
N SER A 172 -4.81 -16.81 -2.01
CA SER A 172 -3.78 -17.22 -2.95
C SER A 172 -3.46 -16.06 -3.89
N GLY A 173 -2.17 -15.80 -4.12
CA GLY A 173 -1.71 -14.69 -4.94
C GLY A 173 -1.67 -13.38 -4.17
N GLY A 174 -1.85 -12.26 -4.87
CA GLY A 174 -1.84 -10.92 -4.30
C GLY A 174 -0.43 -10.34 -4.20
N VAL A 175 -0.06 -9.55 -5.21
CA VAL A 175 1.13 -8.69 -5.15
C VAL A 175 0.66 -7.25 -5.04
N ILE A 176 1.12 -6.56 -4.00
CA ILE A 176 0.82 -5.15 -3.76
C ILE A 176 2.01 -4.32 -4.26
N HIS A 177 1.75 -3.42 -5.18
CA HIS A 177 2.69 -2.41 -5.66
C HIS A 177 2.27 -1.06 -5.10
N ALA A 178 2.92 -0.62 -4.03
CA ALA A 178 2.73 0.74 -3.52
C ALA A 178 3.57 1.69 -4.38
N THR A 179 2.93 2.58 -5.15
CA THR A 179 3.69 3.58 -5.93
C THR A 179 4.10 4.72 -5.01
N GLN A 180 5.32 4.65 -4.48
CA GLN A 180 5.85 5.65 -3.57
C GLN A 180 7.32 5.91 -3.86
N CYS A 181 7.69 7.18 -4.01
CA CYS A 181 9.06 7.65 -3.98
C CYS A 181 9.24 8.57 -2.79
N LEU A 182 10.23 8.26 -1.95
CA LEU A 182 10.62 9.11 -0.84
C LEU A 182 11.80 9.96 -1.26
N LEU A 183 11.68 11.26 -1.09
CA LEU A 183 12.80 12.18 -1.17
C LEU A 183 13.69 11.97 0.05
N ASP A 184 14.95 11.61 -0.19
CA ASP A 184 15.93 11.45 0.89
C ASP A 184 16.24 12.81 1.55
N ASN A 185 16.19 13.90 0.79
CA ASN A 185 16.43 15.27 1.26
C ASN A 185 15.43 16.25 0.64
N SER A 186 14.74 17.03 1.49
CA SER A 186 13.77 18.05 1.07
C SER A 186 14.38 19.42 0.78
N ASN A 187 15.64 19.65 1.16
CA ASN A 187 16.37 20.89 0.90
C ASN A 187 17.78 20.57 0.38
N VAL A 188 18.07 21.00 -0.84
CA VAL A 188 19.35 20.76 -1.51
C VAL A 188 19.95 22.10 -1.92
N GLN A 189 21.19 22.35 -1.50
CA GLN A 189 21.92 23.59 -1.79
C GLN A 189 23.03 23.30 -2.80
N ALA A 190 22.94 23.90 -3.98
CA ALA A 190 24.05 23.99 -4.93
C ALA A 190 24.88 25.25 -4.63
N LYS A 191 26.12 25.08 -4.18
CA LYS A 191 27.03 26.20 -3.89
C LYS A 191 27.90 26.51 -5.10
N LEU A 192 27.50 27.51 -5.89
CA LEU A 192 28.23 27.94 -7.09
C LEU A 192 29.48 28.79 -6.77
N GLY A 193 29.51 29.40 -5.59
CA GLY A 193 30.63 30.24 -5.14
C GLY A 193 30.76 31.56 -5.90
N ASP A 194 31.90 32.23 -5.67
CA ASP A 194 32.19 33.52 -6.29
C ASP A 194 32.85 33.33 -7.65
N ILE A 195 32.20 33.83 -8.71
CA ILE A 195 32.67 33.69 -10.09
C ILE A 195 33.05 35.05 -10.67
N SER A 196 34.28 35.15 -11.19
CA SER A 196 34.76 36.35 -11.89
C SER A 196 33.98 36.57 -13.19
N SER A 197 33.54 37.80 -13.46
CA SER A 197 32.83 38.13 -14.70
C SER A 197 33.64 37.86 -15.98
N ASN A 198 34.98 37.74 -15.87
CA ASN A 198 35.87 37.46 -17.00
C ASN A 198 35.70 36.05 -17.60
N VAL A 199 35.05 35.12 -16.89
CA VAL A 199 34.78 33.78 -17.43
C VAL A 199 33.74 33.83 -18.55
N PHE A 200 32.82 34.79 -18.48
CA PHE A 200 31.77 34.96 -19.47
C PHE A 200 32.30 35.66 -20.73
N LYS A 201 31.81 35.23 -21.90
CA LYS A 201 32.30 35.62 -23.22
C LYS A 201 31.25 36.32 -24.08
N GLY A 202 30.10 36.67 -23.50
CA GLY A 202 28.94 37.23 -24.17
C GLY A 202 27.64 36.53 -23.75
N VAL A 203 26.51 37.14 -24.11
CA VAL A 203 25.17 36.56 -23.88
C VAL A 203 25.14 35.11 -24.39
N GLY A 204 24.68 34.19 -23.55
CA GLY A 204 24.68 32.75 -23.86
C GLY A 204 25.86 31.97 -23.28
N SER A 205 26.93 32.65 -22.84
CA SER A 205 28.03 31.98 -22.13
C SER A 205 27.66 31.64 -20.69
N ALA A 206 28.31 30.62 -20.13
CA ALA A 206 28.05 30.14 -18.78
C ALA A 206 29.35 29.92 -18.01
N SER A 207 29.25 29.88 -16.68
CA SER A 207 30.35 29.46 -15.80
C SER A 207 30.57 27.95 -15.86
N ASP A 208 31.57 27.48 -15.11
CA ASP A 208 31.68 26.07 -14.76
C ASP A 208 30.43 25.59 -14.00
N SER A 209 30.15 24.29 -14.13
CA SER A 209 29.02 23.61 -13.52
C SER A 209 29.39 22.99 -12.17
N TYR A 210 28.47 23.05 -11.22
CA TYR A 210 28.61 22.47 -9.88
C TYR A 210 27.54 21.40 -9.68
N ASP A 211 28.00 20.17 -9.44
CA ASP A 211 27.11 19.03 -9.29
C ASP A 211 26.45 19.00 -7.91
N PHE A 212 25.19 18.60 -7.88
CA PHE A 212 24.45 18.28 -6.67
C PHE A 212 23.54 17.07 -6.94
N LYS A 213 23.19 16.35 -5.87
CA LYS A 213 22.43 15.11 -5.98
C LYS A 213 21.13 15.20 -5.21
N ILE A 214 20.08 14.64 -5.79
CA ILE A 214 18.78 14.44 -5.15
C ILE A 214 18.56 12.94 -5.08
N GLY A 215 18.47 12.41 -3.86
CA GLY A 215 18.20 10.99 -3.62
C GLY A 215 16.70 10.73 -3.59
N LEU A 216 16.27 9.73 -4.36
CA LEU A 216 14.92 9.21 -4.38
C LEU A 216 14.94 7.73 -4.06
N THR A 217 14.13 7.32 -3.09
CA THR A 217 13.91 5.91 -2.77
C THR A 217 12.52 5.54 -3.24
N CYS A 218 12.43 4.88 -4.40
CA CYS A 218 11.17 4.44 -4.97
C CYS A 218 10.94 2.95 -4.69
N ASP A 219 9.74 2.62 -4.21
CA ASP A 219 9.24 1.26 -4.32
C ASP A 219 9.01 0.97 -5.81
N GLY A 220 9.54 -0.15 -6.30
CA GLY A 220 9.61 -0.46 -7.73
C GLY A 220 8.25 -0.33 -8.44
N HIS A 221 8.28 -0.11 -9.75
CA HIS A 221 7.10 0.10 -10.63
C HIS A 221 6.46 1.49 -10.58
N SER A 222 7.18 2.52 -10.13
CA SER A 222 6.70 3.91 -10.19
C SER A 222 7.22 4.59 -11.46
N ASN A 223 6.37 4.91 -12.44
CA ASN A 223 6.76 5.85 -13.48
C ASN A 223 6.72 7.24 -12.87
N ILE A 224 7.84 7.96 -12.87
CA ILE A 224 7.89 9.31 -12.33
C ILE A 224 8.29 10.32 -13.39
N SER A 225 7.83 11.54 -13.24
CA SER A 225 8.31 12.68 -14.02
C SER A 225 8.71 13.79 -13.08
N ILE A 226 9.72 14.56 -13.48
CA ILE A 226 10.18 15.74 -12.75
C ILE A 226 9.86 16.99 -13.52
N THR A 227 9.45 18.03 -12.81
CA THR A 227 9.24 19.37 -13.37
C THR A 227 9.98 20.38 -12.52
N LEU A 228 10.83 21.19 -13.14
CA LEU A 228 11.56 22.26 -12.44
C LEU A 228 10.79 23.57 -12.54
N ASN A 229 10.33 24.09 -11.41
CA ASN A 229 9.56 25.32 -11.30
C ASN A 229 10.39 26.42 -10.63
N ALA A 230 10.53 27.56 -11.29
CA ALA A 230 11.25 28.71 -10.79
C ALA A 230 10.80 29.99 -11.51
N GLU A 231 11.15 31.15 -10.96
CA GLU A 231 10.95 32.43 -11.65
C GLU A 231 11.89 32.52 -12.87
N LYS A 232 11.32 32.62 -14.07
CA LYS A 232 12.07 32.81 -15.33
C LYS A 232 12.74 34.18 -15.33
N SER A 233 13.99 34.25 -15.80
CA SER A 233 14.68 35.53 -15.95
C SER A 233 14.01 36.39 -17.03
N GLY A 234 13.58 37.60 -16.66
CA GLY A 234 13.06 38.58 -17.62
C GLY A 234 14.14 39.23 -18.50
N GLU A 235 15.41 38.93 -18.27
CA GLU A 235 16.55 39.49 -19.02
C GLU A 235 16.89 38.70 -20.29
N THR A 236 16.27 37.53 -20.48
CA THR A 236 16.53 36.65 -21.63
C THR A 236 15.25 35.94 -22.07
N SER A 237 15.19 35.52 -23.33
CA SER A 237 14.11 34.66 -23.85
C SER A 237 14.39 33.17 -23.68
N ASP A 238 15.56 32.79 -23.15
CA ASP A 238 15.91 31.39 -22.89
C ASP A 238 15.07 30.83 -21.72
N PRO A 239 14.20 29.83 -21.97
CA PRO A 239 13.27 29.31 -20.96
C PRO A 239 13.95 28.44 -19.88
N THR A 240 15.26 28.25 -19.94
CA THR A 240 16.05 27.44 -19.00
C THR A 240 16.69 28.29 -17.89
N VAL A 241 16.60 29.63 -17.98
CA VAL A 241 17.32 30.55 -17.10
C VAL A 241 16.44 31.03 -15.96
N ILE A 242 16.87 30.73 -14.75
CA ILE A 242 16.25 31.13 -13.49
C ILE A 242 16.71 32.55 -13.13
N ALA A 243 15.77 33.39 -12.70
CA ALA A 243 16.03 34.72 -12.18
C ALA A 243 16.80 34.68 -10.85
N LEU A 244 17.55 35.75 -10.56
CA LEU A 244 18.15 35.91 -9.25
C LEU A 244 17.08 36.34 -8.23
N THR A 245 17.16 35.82 -7.01
CA THR A 245 16.34 36.31 -5.90
C THR A 245 16.68 37.77 -5.63
N ASN A 246 15.71 38.59 -5.23
CA ASN A 246 15.89 40.04 -5.04
C ASN A 246 16.37 40.77 -6.31
N THR A 247 15.94 40.31 -7.49
CA THR A 247 16.20 41.02 -8.76
C THR A 247 15.79 42.49 -8.64
N GLY A 248 16.71 43.40 -8.99
CA GLY A 248 16.48 44.85 -8.94
C GLY A 248 17.03 45.56 -7.69
N ALA A 249 17.44 44.84 -6.65
CA ALA A 249 18.17 45.42 -5.52
C ALA A 249 19.59 45.87 -5.95
N ASN A 250 20.17 46.79 -5.18
CA ASN A 250 21.49 47.38 -5.51
C ASN A 250 22.63 46.37 -5.40
N ASP A 251 22.54 45.44 -4.45
CA ASP A 251 23.59 44.45 -4.17
C ASP A 251 23.42 43.17 -4.99
N THR A 252 22.33 43.01 -5.74
CA THR A 252 22.09 41.85 -6.61
C THR A 252 22.82 42.03 -7.94
N ALA A 253 23.45 40.96 -8.43
CA ALA A 253 24.10 40.97 -9.74
C ALA A 253 23.08 41.25 -10.87
N LYS A 254 23.56 41.81 -11.99
CA LYS A 254 22.74 42.05 -13.19
C LYS A 254 23.41 41.46 -14.42
N GLY A 255 22.60 41.03 -15.39
CA GLY A 255 23.11 40.39 -16.62
C GLY A 255 23.56 38.95 -16.43
N ILE A 256 23.16 38.31 -15.32
CA ILE A 256 23.39 36.89 -15.01
C ILE A 256 22.09 36.26 -14.48
N GLY A 257 21.84 35.01 -14.83
CA GLY A 257 20.88 34.12 -14.18
C GLY A 257 21.52 32.77 -13.83
N VAL A 258 20.73 31.83 -13.32
CA VAL A 258 21.18 30.47 -12.98
C VAL A 258 20.52 29.46 -13.92
N GLN A 259 21.28 28.48 -14.39
CA GLN A 259 20.77 27.31 -15.12
C GLN A 259 20.98 26.05 -14.31
N ILE A 260 19.98 25.17 -14.31
CA ILE A 260 20.09 23.80 -13.81
C ILE A 260 20.12 22.84 -15.00
N LEU A 261 21.01 21.87 -14.95
CA LEU A 261 21.20 20.86 -15.97
C LEU A 261 20.91 19.47 -15.41
N TYR A 262 20.34 18.63 -16.25
CA TYR A 262 20.20 17.20 -16.03
C TYR A 262 20.77 16.46 -17.24
N ASN A 263 21.61 15.45 -17.01
CA ASN A 263 22.35 14.76 -18.08
C ASN A 263 23.10 15.72 -19.03
N SER A 264 23.74 16.74 -18.45
CA SER A 264 24.48 17.79 -19.16
C SER A 264 23.63 18.66 -20.11
N GLN A 265 22.29 18.61 -20.02
CA GLN A 265 21.38 19.45 -20.79
C GLN A 265 20.65 20.44 -19.87
N PRO A 266 20.57 21.73 -20.21
CA PRO A 266 19.75 22.70 -19.47
C PRO A 266 18.28 22.28 -19.43
N ILE A 267 17.69 22.31 -18.24
CA ILE A 267 16.28 21.99 -18.02
C ILE A 267 15.45 23.22 -18.36
N LYS A 268 14.44 23.05 -19.20
CA LYS A 268 13.44 24.10 -19.41
C LYS A 268 12.51 24.16 -18.21
N LEU A 269 12.26 25.37 -17.72
CA LEU A 269 11.37 25.58 -16.59
C LEU A 269 9.93 25.26 -16.97
N GLU A 270 9.20 24.65 -16.04
CA GLU A 270 7.81 24.19 -16.17
C GLU A 270 7.60 23.06 -17.20
N GLU A 271 8.67 22.47 -17.76
CA GLU A 271 8.57 21.32 -18.67
C GLU A 271 8.76 20.00 -17.90
N SER A 272 7.87 19.04 -18.16
CA SER A 272 7.90 17.72 -17.53
C SER A 272 8.93 16.82 -18.23
N ILE A 273 9.86 16.27 -17.44
CA ILE A 273 10.88 15.32 -17.89
C ILE A 273 10.54 13.95 -17.32
N PRO A 274 10.22 12.95 -18.16
CA PRO A 274 10.01 11.59 -17.68
C PRO A 274 11.33 11.00 -17.19
N LEU A 275 11.32 10.41 -16.00
CA LEU A 275 12.37 9.54 -15.51
C LEU A 275 11.90 8.11 -15.66
N ILE A 276 12.72 7.27 -16.30
CA ILE A 276 12.42 5.83 -16.39
C ILE A 276 12.93 5.23 -15.09
N SER A 277 12.03 4.88 -14.17
CA SER A 277 12.45 4.11 -13.00
C SER A 277 12.99 2.77 -13.48
N THR A 278 14.21 2.44 -13.05
CA THR A 278 14.80 1.14 -13.31
C THR A 278 13.99 0.09 -12.56
N GLU A 279 13.62 -1.00 -13.26
CA GLU A 279 12.97 -2.16 -12.65
C GLU A 279 13.71 -2.57 -11.37
N GLY A 280 12.99 -2.56 -10.24
CA GLY A 280 13.51 -3.01 -8.96
C GLY A 280 14.03 -1.89 -8.06
N GLY A 281 13.11 -1.32 -7.26
CA GLY A 281 13.28 -0.84 -5.88
C GLY A 281 14.62 -0.22 -5.45
N SER A 282 15.34 0.45 -6.35
CA SER A 282 16.68 0.94 -6.11
C SER A 282 16.64 2.43 -5.84
N GLN A 283 17.52 2.87 -4.95
CA GLN A 283 17.74 4.29 -4.69
C GLN A 283 18.18 4.97 -5.98
N GLU A 284 17.33 5.82 -6.53
CA GLU A 284 17.61 6.61 -7.72
C GLU A 284 18.30 7.91 -7.28
N LEU A 285 19.60 8.00 -7.55
CA LEU A 285 20.39 9.20 -7.30
C LEU A 285 20.39 10.08 -8.55
N LEU A 286 19.49 11.05 -8.59
CA LEU A 286 19.43 12.03 -9.66
C LEU A 286 20.59 13.02 -9.49
N THR A 287 21.49 13.04 -10.48
CA THR A 287 22.63 13.97 -10.50
C THR A 287 22.29 15.17 -11.39
N PHE A 288 22.22 16.34 -10.78
CA PHE A 288 22.02 17.62 -11.44
C PHE A 288 23.29 18.44 -11.36
N SER A 289 23.39 19.47 -12.20
CA SER A 289 24.42 20.48 -12.05
C SER A 289 23.85 21.89 -12.21
N ALA A 290 24.42 22.86 -11.50
CA ALA A 290 24.03 24.26 -11.58
C ALA A 290 25.20 25.12 -12.07
N ARG A 291 24.89 26.16 -12.84
CA ARG A 291 25.89 27.14 -13.33
C ARG A 291 25.27 28.53 -13.49
N TYR A 292 26.10 29.56 -13.48
CA TYR A 292 25.68 30.90 -13.87
C TYR A 292 25.63 31.02 -15.40
N TYR A 293 24.70 31.82 -15.91
CA TYR A 293 24.47 32.05 -17.33
C TYR A 293 24.38 33.55 -17.62
N GLN A 294 25.09 34.05 -18.63
CA GLN A 294 25.08 35.45 -19.01
C GLN A 294 23.83 35.80 -19.84
N THR A 295 22.96 36.62 -19.26
CA THR A 295 21.68 37.06 -19.86
C THR A 295 21.82 38.37 -20.65
N GLN A 296 22.75 39.24 -20.29
CA GLN A 296 22.96 40.55 -20.94
C GLN A 296 24.44 40.80 -21.26
N GLU A 297 24.72 41.69 -22.22
CA GLU A 297 26.09 42.03 -22.63
C GLU A 297 26.95 42.56 -21.48
N LYS A 298 26.35 43.36 -20.59
CA LYS A 298 27.03 43.95 -19.44
C LYS A 298 26.66 43.22 -18.16
N ILE A 299 27.65 42.63 -17.52
CA ILE A 299 27.52 42.04 -16.18
C ILE A 299 27.83 43.11 -15.13
N ILE A 300 26.96 43.25 -14.13
CA ILE A 300 27.21 44.07 -12.94
C ILE A 300 27.40 43.11 -11.75
N PRO A 301 28.55 43.12 -11.07
CA PRO A 301 28.79 42.26 -9.92
C PRO A 301 27.82 42.51 -8.76
N GLY A 302 27.49 41.45 -8.03
CA GLY A 302 26.61 41.46 -6.86
C GLY A 302 26.30 40.03 -6.41
N GLU A 303 25.41 39.89 -5.43
CA GLU A 303 24.88 38.60 -4.99
C GLU A 303 24.05 37.94 -6.11
N ALA A 304 24.24 36.64 -6.28
CA ALA A 304 23.60 35.86 -7.35
C ALA A 304 23.01 34.56 -6.80
N ASN A 305 22.03 34.69 -5.91
CA ASN A 305 21.26 33.58 -5.35
C ASN A 305 20.01 33.33 -6.20
N SER A 306 19.56 32.09 -6.30
CA SER A 306 18.31 31.68 -6.97
C SER A 306 17.64 30.55 -6.20
N THR A 307 16.34 30.41 -6.38
CA THR A 307 15.53 29.32 -5.79
C THR A 307 14.71 28.65 -6.88
N ALA A 308 14.63 27.33 -6.83
CA ALA A 308 13.79 26.52 -7.70
C ALA A 308 13.15 25.39 -6.87
N THR A 309 11.97 24.97 -7.31
CA THR A 309 11.23 23.83 -6.76
C THR A 309 11.26 22.70 -7.77
N LEU A 310 11.65 21.51 -7.34
CA LEU A 310 11.56 20.31 -8.16
C LEU A 310 10.30 19.54 -7.74
N ASP A 311 9.32 19.49 -8.64
CA ASP A 311 8.11 18.71 -8.44
C ASP A 311 8.28 17.31 -9.02
N ILE A 312 7.90 16.30 -8.26
CA ILE A 312 7.92 14.89 -8.67
C ILE A 312 6.48 14.43 -8.80
N THR A 313 6.13 13.94 -9.99
CA THR A 313 4.78 13.46 -10.31
C THR A 313 4.82 11.97 -10.58
N TYR A 314 3.85 11.24 -10.03
CA TYR A 314 3.65 9.80 -10.24
C TYR A 314 2.69 9.58 -11.41
N GLN A 315 2.99 8.61 -12.27
CA GLN A 315 2.14 8.17 -13.38
C GLN A 315 1.76 6.70 -13.24
#